data_AF-A0A2T4T1L4-F1
#
_entry.id   AF-A0A2T4T1L4-F1
#
_cell.length_a   1.000
_cell.length_b   1.000
_cell.length_c   1.000
_cell.angle_alpha   90.00
_cell.angle_beta   90.00
_cell.angle_gamma   90.00
#
_symmetry.space_group_name_H-M   'P 1'
#
loop_
_entity.id
_entity.type
_entity.pdbx_description
1 polymer ?
#
loop_
_entity_poly.entity_id
_entity_poly.type
_entity_poly.pdbx_seq_one_letter_code
_entity_poly.pdbx_strand_id
1 'polypeptide(L)'
;MASKRVLKHQINYICSELFAECIAVALYNKKKEDNNVDAILTSIMVVNNEFIKRVSHPEPGMPPKLYYKDLILGFNKQIDEIIDQISALE
;
A
#
# COMPACT_ATOMS: atom_id res chain seq x y z
N MET A 1 8.71 -17.06 -11.78
CA MET A 1 8.16 -16.99 -10.40
C MET A 1 8.97 -16.09 -9.48
N ALA A 2 10.31 -16.06 -9.58
CA ALA A 2 11.17 -15.21 -8.74
C ALA A 2 10.76 -13.73 -8.73
N SER A 3 10.44 -13.14 -9.89
CA SER A 3 9.99 -11.74 -9.99
C SER A 3 8.67 -11.45 -9.27
N LYS A 4 7.68 -12.33 -9.37
CA LYS A 4 6.40 -12.19 -8.64
C LYS A 4 6.60 -12.26 -7.13
N ARG A 5 7.49 -13.14 -6.66
CA ARG A 5 7.84 -13.26 -5.24
C ARG A 5 8.51 -11.99 -4.73
N VAL A 6 9.46 -11.44 -5.50
CA VAL A 6 10.14 -10.18 -5.17
C VAL A 6 9.12 -9.04 -5.11
N LEU A 7 8.24 -8.92 -6.11
CA LEU A 7 7.22 -7.86 -6.14
C LEU A 7 6.25 -7.95 -4.95
N LYS A 8 5.78 -9.15 -4.60
CA LYS A 8 4.96 -9.34 -3.39
C LYS A 8 5.69 -8.96 -2.11
N HIS A 9 6.98 -9.31 -2.01
CA HIS A 9 7.79 -8.94 -0.86
C HIS A 9 7.95 -7.42 -0.76
N GLN A 10 8.18 -6.73 -1.87
CA GLN A 10 8.26 -5.27 -1.91
C GLN A 10 6.94 -4.61 -1.50
N ILE A 11 5.81 -5.08 -2.02
CA ILE A 11 4.47 -4.59 -1.62
C ILE A 11 4.26 -4.77 -0.11
N ASN A 12 4.56 -5.95 0.43
CA ASN A 12 4.44 -6.20 1.87
C ASN A 12 5.34 -5.30 2.69
N TYR A 13 6.61 -5.17 2.29
CA TYR A 13 7.58 -4.33 2.98
C TYR A 13 7.11 -2.87 3.05
N ILE A 14 6.73 -2.29 1.91
CA ILE A 14 6.26 -0.90 1.83
C ILE A 14 5.00 -0.69 2.68
N CYS A 15 4.01 -1.58 2.60
CA CYS A 15 2.80 -1.46 3.42
C CYS A 15 3.10 -1.62 4.92
N SER A 16 4.06 -2.46 5.31
CA SER A 16 4.48 -2.60 6.70
C SER A 16 5.15 -1.33 7.23
N GLU A 17 5.99 -0.67 6.43
CA GLU A 17 6.61 0.61 6.81
C GLU A 17 5.56 1.72 6.98
N LEU A 18 4.61 1.85 6.05
CA LEU A 18 3.52 2.83 6.17
C LEU A 18 2.64 2.58 7.40
N PHE A 19 2.38 1.30 7.71
CA PHE A 19 1.62 0.94 8.90
C PHE A 19 2.35 1.36 10.18
N ALA A 20 3.66 1.08 10.26
CA ALA A 20 4.48 1.48 11.39
C ALA A 20 4.55 3.00 11.54
N GLU A 21 4.69 3.73 10.44
CA GLU A 21 4.71 5.19 10.42
C GLU A 21 3.39 5.78 10.93
N CYS A 22 2.25 5.30 10.41
CA CYS A 22 0.93 5.76 10.83
C CYS A 22 0.69 5.54 12.34
N ILE A 23 1.14 4.41 12.89
CA ILE A 23 1.08 4.13 14.33
C ILE A 23 2.02 5.06 15.10
N ALA A 24 3.23 5.31 14.60
CA ALA A 24 4.17 6.22 15.25
C ALA A 24 3.58 7.64 15.35
N VAL A 25 3.05 8.17 14.24
CA VAL A 25 2.35 9.46 14.22
C VAL A 25 1.21 9.50 15.24
N ALA A 26 0.39 8.46 15.30
CA ALA A 26 -0.71 8.38 16.27
C ALA A 26 -0.23 8.40 17.73
N LEU A 27 0.87 7.70 18.06
CA LEU A 27 1.42 7.66 19.41
C LEU A 27 2.06 8.97 19.85
N TYR A 28 2.72 9.68 18.93
CA TYR A 28 3.37 10.96 19.23
C TYR A 28 2.39 12.15 19.21
N ASN A 29 1.34 12.09 18.38
CA ASN A 29 0.38 13.19 18.22
C ASN A 29 -0.94 12.93 18.95
N LYS A 30 -1.00 13.29 20.24
CA LYS A 30 -2.19 13.18 21.12
C LYS A 30 -3.41 14.04 20.72
N LYS A 31 -3.41 14.67 19.54
CA LYS A 31 -4.42 15.65 19.09
C LYS A 31 -5.34 15.16 17.98
N LYS A 32 -5.12 13.97 17.41
CA LYS A 32 -5.88 13.47 16.26
C LYS A 32 -6.93 12.46 16.72
N GLU A 33 -8.06 12.39 16.01
CA GLU A 33 -9.13 11.44 16.31
C GLU A 33 -8.72 10.03 15.89
N ASP A 34 -8.89 9.06 16.81
CA ASP A 34 -8.57 7.63 16.59
C ASP A 34 -9.21 7.08 15.31
N ASN A 35 -10.40 7.57 14.93
CA ASN A 35 -11.12 7.15 13.73
C ASN A 35 -10.35 7.42 12.41
N ASN A 36 -9.58 8.52 12.33
CA ASN A 36 -8.81 8.84 11.12
C ASN A 36 -7.60 7.92 10.96
N VAL A 37 -6.96 7.58 12.08
CA VAL A 37 -5.84 6.63 12.12
C VAL A 37 -6.34 5.24 11.70
N ASP A 38 -7.44 4.76 12.29
CA ASP A 38 -8.03 3.46 11.95
C ASP A 38 -8.42 3.36 10.47
N ALA A 39 -8.95 4.44 9.90
CA ALA A 39 -9.29 4.50 8.48
C ALA A 39 -8.04 4.37 7.59
N ILE A 40 -6.95 5.07 7.90
CA ILE A 40 -5.69 4.99 7.14
C ILE A 40 -5.06 3.61 7.26
N LEU A 41 -5.01 3.03 8.47
CA LEU A 41 -4.51 1.66 8.68
C LEU A 41 -5.33 0.64 7.89
N THR A 42 -6.65 0.78 7.88
CA THR A 42 -7.54 -0.06 7.08
C THR A 42 -7.25 0.08 5.59
N SER A 43 -7.07 1.30 5.09
CA SER A 43 -6.71 1.56 3.68
C SER A 43 -5.39 0.87 3.30
N ILE A 44 -4.36 0.95 4.15
CA ILE A 44 -3.08 0.25 3.94
C ILE A 44 -3.30 -1.27 3.79
N MET A 45 -4.10 -1.88 4.67
CA MET A 45 -4.39 -3.32 4.62
C MET A 45 -5.18 -3.71 3.35
N VAL A 46 -6.14 -2.89 2.94
CA VAL A 46 -6.93 -3.12 1.72
C VAL A 46 -6.04 -3.06 0.48
N VAL A 47 -5.21 -2.00 0.35
CA VAL A 47 -4.25 -1.85 -0.75
C VAL A 47 -3.28 -3.03 -0.78
N ASN A 48 -2.70 -3.41 0.36
CA ASN A 48 -1.79 -4.56 0.41
C ASN A 48 -2.47 -5.84 -0.15
N ASN A 49 -3.65 -6.18 0.38
CA ASN A 49 -4.36 -7.39 0.00
C ASN A 49 -4.74 -7.38 -1.49
N GLU A 50 -5.22 -6.24 -2.01
CA GLU A 50 -5.57 -6.08 -3.41
C GLU A 50 -4.35 -6.33 -4.31
N PHE A 51 -3.24 -5.64 -4.08
CA PHE A 51 -2.09 -5.71 -4.95
C PHE A 51 -1.37 -7.07 -4.87
N ILE A 52 -1.34 -7.72 -3.69
CA ILE A 52 -0.83 -9.09 -3.55
C ILE A 52 -1.66 -10.09 -4.38
N LYS A 53 -2.99 -9.94 -4.38
CA LYS A 53 -3.88 -10.74 -5.22
C LYS A 53 -3.63 -10.47 -6.69
N ARG A 54 -3.55 -9.20 -7.11
CA ARG A 54 -3.31 -8.80 -8.51
C ARG A 54 -1.99 -9.34 -9.06
N VAL A 55 -0.91 -9.33 -8.28
CA VAL A 55 0.37 -9.94 -8.70
C VAL A 55 0.21 -11.43 -9.09
N SER A 56 -0.70 -12.13 -8.41
CA SER A 56 -0.98 -13.56 -8.63
C SER A 56 -1.92 -13.82 -9.80
N HIS A 57 -2.75 -12.84 -10.18
CA HIS A 57 -3.81 -12.99 -11.17
C HIS A 57 -3.71 -11.93 -12.28
N PRO A 58 -2.73 -12.05 -13.20
CA PRO A 58 -2.65 -11.19 -14.38
C PRO A 58 -3.92 -11.27 -15.23
N GLU A 59 -4.29 -10.15 -15.84
CA GLU A 59 -5.49 -10.05 -16.67
C GLU A 59 -5.34 -10.87 -17.96
N PRO A 60 -6.27 -11.79 -18.27
CA PRO A 60 -6.27 -12.53 -19.52
C PRO A 60 -6.35 -11.60 -20.73
N GLY A 61 -5.50 -11.80 -21.73
CA GLY A 61 -5.48 -11.00 -22.95
C GLY A 61 -4.59 -9.76 -22.92
N MET A 62 -4.02 -9.38 -21.77
CA MET A 62 -3.04 -8.30 -21.67
C MET A 62 -1.59 -8.83 -21.73
N PRO A 63 -0.66 -8.18 -22.46
CA PRO A 63 0.75 -8.53 -22.40
C PRO A 63 1.31 -8.40 -20.96
N PRO A 64 2.01 -9.43 -20.43
CA PRO A 64 2.45 -9.43 -19.03
C PRO A 64 3.30 -8.21 -18.63
N LYS A 65 4.15 -7.73 -19.54
CA LYS A 65 5.01 -6.57 -19.29
C LYS A 65 4.20 -5.28 -19.08
N LEU A 66 3.13 -5.11 -19.86
CA LEU A 66 2.23 -3.96 -19.72
C LEU A 66 1.44 -4.06 -18.42
N TYR A 67 0.86 -5.24 -18.15
CA TYR A 67 0.11 -5.50 -16.92
C TYR A 67 0.91 -5.16 -15.65
N TYR A 68 2.14 -5.67 -15.55
CA TYR A 68 2.96 -5.42 -14.36
C TYR A 68 3.45 -3.97 -14.26
N LYS A 69 3.66 -3.29 -15.38
CA LYS A 69 3.97 -1.85 -15.38
C LYS A 69 2.79 -1.06 -14.81
N ASP A 70 1.59 -1.33 -15.29
CA ASP A 70 0.37 -0.62 -14.86
C ASP A 70 0.01 -0.96 -13.41
N LEU A 71 0.25 -2.21 -12.98
CA LEU A 71 0.11 -2.61 -11.57
C LEU A 71 1.05 -1.81 -10.66
N ILE A 72 2.33 -1.67 -11.03
CA ILE A 72 3.30 -0.91 -10.22
C ILE A 72 2.94 0.57 -10.18
N LEU A 73 2.54 1.16 -11.32
CA LEU A 73 2.09 2.55 -11.37
C LEU A 73 0.86 2.78 -10.49
N GLY A 74 -0.12 1.88 -10.56
CA GLY A 74 -1.32 1.95 -9.72
C GLY A 74 -1.00 1.79 -8.24
N PHE A 75 -0.07 0.90 -7.88
CA PHE A 75 0.37 0.74 -6.50
C PHE A 75 1.04 2.01 -5.97
N ASN A 76 2.01 2.55 -6.71
CA ASN A 76 2.73 3.76 -6.29
C ASN A 76 1.77 4.94 -6.07
N LYS A 77 0.78 5.13 -6.95
CA LYS A 77 -0.22 6.18 -6.77
C LYS A 77 -1.01 6.03 -5.47
N GLN A 78 -1.42 4.81 -5.12
CA GLN A 78 -2.13 4.52 -3.86
C GLN A 78 -1.23 4.76 -2.64
N ILE A 79 0.06 4.45 -2.76
CA ILE A 79 1.05 4.71 -1.71
C ILE A 79 1.27 6.21 -1.52
N ASP A 80 1.40 6.97 -2.60
CA ASP A 80 1.54 8.44 -2.53
C ASP A 80 0.33 9.07 -1.82
N GLU A 81 -0.90 8.64 -2.16
CA GLU A 81 -2.13 9.10 -1.51
C GLU A 81 -2.16 8.76 -0.01
N ILE A 82 -1.68 7.59 0.40
CA ILE A 82 -1.58 7.20 1.81
C ILE A 82 -0.52 8.01 2.55
N ILE A 83 0.64 8.27 1.92
CA ILE A 83 1.70 9.10 2.50
C ILE A 83 1.16 10.50 2.78
N ASP A 84 0.46 11.11 1.81
CA ASP A 84 -0.15 12.43 2.00
C ASP A 84 -1.15 12.44 3.17
N GLN A 85 -1.94 11.36 3.33
CA GLN A 85 -2.87 11.21 4.45
C GLN A 85 -2.14 11.09 5.80
N ILE A 86 -1.05 10.31 5.88
CA ILE A 86 -0.24 10.18 7.09
C ILE A 86 0.45 11.51 7.42
N SER A 87 1.03 12.21 6.44
CA SER A 87 1.63 13.53 6.66
C SER A 87 0.60 14.57 7.11
N ALA A 88 -0.65 14.46 6.66
CA ALA A 88 -1.74 15.29 7.18
C ALA A 88 -2.13 14.94 8.63
N LEU A 89 -1.67 13.81 9.18
CA LEU A 89 -1.79 13.44 10.60
C LEU A 89 -0.65 13.97 11.49
N GLU A 90 0.45 14.43 10.90
CA GLU A 90 1.47 15.20 11.63
C GLU A 90 0.90 16.53 12.17
#